data_AF-A0A0U0U8Z6-F1
#
_entry.id   AF-A0A0U0U8Z6-F1
#
_cell.length_a   1.000
_cell.length_b   1.000
_cell.length_c   1.000
_cell.angle_alpha   90.00
_cell.angle_beta   90.00
_cell.angle_gamma   90.00
#
_symmetry.space_group_name_H-M   'P 1'
#
loop_
_entity.id
_entity.type
_entity.pdbx_description
1 polymer ?
#
loop_
_entity_poly.entity_id
_entity_poly.type
_entity_poly.pdbx_seq_one_letter_code
_entity_poly.pdbx_strand_id
1 'polypeptide(L)' 'MADDYDGVLADVRRRDHLDSTRAVSPLQAAGDAVIVDTSDMTEAEVVAHLLELVTRRSEAVR' A
#
# COMPACT_ATOMS: atom_id res chain seq x y z
N MET A 1 -16.09 8.02 21.47
CA MET A 1 -14.69 7.55 21.52
C MET A 1 -14.44 6.88 20.19
N ALA A 2 -13.32 7.18 19.53
CA ALA A 2 -12.97 6.62 18.21
C ALA A 2 -12.47 5.16 18.32
N ASP A 3 -12.85 4.45 19.37
CA ASP A 3 -12.31 3.14 19.75
C ASP A 3 -13.23 1.98 19.33
N ASP A 4 -14.34 2.29 18.63
CA ASP A 4 -15.16 1.29 17.96
C ASP A 4 -14.76 1.13 16.49
N TYR A 5 -15.20 0.03 15.89
CA TYR A 5 -14.87 -0.29 14.50
C TYR A 5 -15.26 0.83 13.53
N ASP A 6 -16.46 1.40 13.69
CA ASP A 6 -16.97 2.44 12.81
C ASP A 6 -16.15 3.73 12.90
N GLY A 7 -15.72 4.11 14.10
CA GLY A 7 -14.83 5.24 14.34
C GLY A 7 -13.47 5.05 13.68
N VAL A 8 -12.84 3.88 13.87
CA VAL A 8 -11.56 3.54 13.23
C VAL A 8 -11.69 3.55 11.70
N LEU A 9 -12.75 2.96 11.15
CA LEU A 9 -12.99 2.92 9.71
C LEU A 9 -13.21 4.33 9.13
N ALA A 10 -13.95 5.19 9.82
CA ALA A 10 -14.15 6.58 9.42
C ALA A 10 -12.82 7.35 9.39
N ASP A 11 -11.95 7.13 10.37
CA ASP A 11 -10.64 7.78 10.44
C ASP A 11 -9.69 7.29 9.34
N VAL A 12 -9.67 5.99 9.04
CA VAL A 12 -8.88 5.45 7.92
C VAL A 12 -9.32 6.09 6.60
N ARG A 13 -10.63 6.06 6.30
CA ARG A 13 -11.17 6.66 5.06
C ARG A 13 -10.87 8.16 4.95
N ARG A 14 -10.96 8.89 6.07
CA ARG A 14 -10.64 10.32 6.12
C ARG A 14 -9.16 10.56 5.79
N ARG A 15 -8.25 9.74 6.34
CA ARG A 15 -6.82 9.84 6.06
C ARG A 15 -6.50 9.51 4.60
N ASP A 16 -7.05 8.43 4.07
CA ASP A 16 -6.85 8.03 2.67
C ASP A 16 -7.28 9.14 1.69
N HIS A 17 -8.41 9.79 1.97
CA HIS A 17 -8.85 10.94 1.19
C HIS A 17 -7.85 12.10 1.28
N LEU A 18 -7.46 12.51 2.50
CA LEU A 18 -6.53 13.61 2.69
C LEU A 18 -5.15 13.35 2.04
N ASP A 19 -4.65 12.12 2.14
CA ASP A 19 -3.35 11.73 1.59
C ASP A 19 -3.38 11.67 0.06
N SER A 20 -4.47 11.20 -0.55
CA SER A 20 -4.61 11.14 -2.01
C SER A 20 -4.91 12.50 -2.66
N THR A 21 -5.55 13.43 -1.96
CA THR A 21 -5.92 14.75 -2.53
C THR A 21 -5.03 15.91 -2.10
N ARG A 22 -3.96 15.68 -1.33
CA ARG A 22 -3.06 16.77 -0.90
C ARG A 22 -2.39 17.45 -2.10
N ALA A 23 -2.32 18.78 -2.05
CA ALA A 23 -1.79 19.60 -3.16
C ALA A 23 -0.30 19.37 -3.45
N VAL A 24 0.47 18.93 -2.45
CA VAL A 24 1.91 18.66 -2.59
C VAL A 24 2.16 17.18 -2.29
N SER A 25 2.82 16.50 -3.23
CA SER A 25 3.21 15.09 -3.11
C SER A 25 2.03 14.12 -2.88
N PRO A 26 0.90 14.18 -3.61
CA PRO A 26 -0.24 13.31 -3.34
C PRO A 26 0.14 11.82 -3.28
N LEU A 27 -0.53 11.05 -2.42
CA LEU A 27 -0.36 9.60 -2.37
C LEU A 27 -0.90 8.99 -3.68
N GLN A 28 0.01 8.57 -4.55
CA GLN A 28 -0.28 7.93 -5.83
C GLN A 28 0.81 6.92 -6.17
N ALA A 29 0.45 5.86 -6.87
CA ALA A 29 1.43 4.92 -7.40
C ALA A 29 2.29 5.59 -8.49
N ALA A 30 3.57 5.25 -8.55
CA ALA A 30 4.43 5.65 -9.67
C ALA A 30 3.99 4.94 -10.96
N GLY A 31 4.31 5.51 -12.12
CA GLY A 31 3.89 4.94 -13.41
C GLY A 31 4.44 3.55 -13.71
N ASP A 32 5.56 3.17 -13.08
CA ASP A 32 6.19 1.86 -13.21
C ASP A 32 6.03 0.99 -11.94
N ALA A 33 5.23 1.45 -10.97
CA ALA A 33 4.97 0.71 -9.75
C ALA A 33 4.19 -0.57 -10.04
N VAL A 34 4.55 -1.65 -9.33
CA VAL A 34 3.75 -2.87 -9.26
C VAL A 34 2.83 -2.76 -8.06
N ILE A 35 1.52 -2.87 -8.28
CA ILE A 35 0.54 -2.87 -7.19
C ILE A 35 0.48 -4.26 -6.57
N VAL A 36 0.62 -4.31 -5.25
CA VAL A 36 0.48 -5.53 -4.45
C VAL A 36 -0.66 -5.29 -3.46
N ASP A 37 -1.78 -6.00 -3.66
CA ASP A 37 -2.89 -6.01 -2.71
C ASP A 37 -2.64 -7.10 -1.67
N THR A 38 -2.57 -6.70 -0.41
CA THR A 38 -2.25 -7.59 0.73
C THR A 38 -3.47 -7.89 1.59
N SER A 39 -4.69 -7.56 1.14
CA SER A 39 -5.92 -7.67 1.94
C SER A 39 -6.14 -9.07 2.51
N ASP A 40 -5.75 -10.11 1.74
CA ASP A 40 -5.92 -11.52 2.10
C ASP A 40 -4.58 -12.24 2.35
N MET A 41 -3.50 -11.49 2.61
CA MET A 41 -2.16 -12.04 2.83
C MET A 41 -1.74 -11.94 4.29
N THR A 42 -1.03 -12.95 4.77
CA THR A 42 -0.23 -12.87 6.00
C THR A 42 1.03 -12.04 5.77
N GLU A 43 1.61 -11.50 6.85
CA GLU A 43 2.87 -10.75 6.78
C GLU A 43 4.00 -11.54 6.10
N ALA A 44 4.11 -12.85 6.39
CA ALA A 44 5.13 -13.70 5.80
C ALA A 44 4.95 -13.86 4.28
N GLU A 45 3.69 -13.98 3.82
CA GLU A 45 3.37 -14.03 2.38
C GLU A 45 3.70 -12.71 1.69
N VAL A 46 3.42 -11.57 2.34
CA VAL A 46 3.77 -10.25 1.80
C VAL A 46 5.27 -10.14 1.59
N VAL A 47 6.06 -10.48 2.62
CA VAL A 47 7.53 -10.40 2.55
C VAL A 47 8.07 -11.32 1.45
N ALA A 48 7.61 -12.57 1.38
CA ALA A 48 8.03 -13.51 0.36
C ALA A 48 7.70 -13.00 -1.06
N HIS A 49 6.48 -12.47 -1.25
CA HIS A 49 6.05 -11.92 -2.54
C HIS A 49 6.88 -10.72 -2.98
N LEU A 50 7.17 -9.79 -2.06
CA LEU A 50 8.00 -8.63 -2.35
C LEU A 50 9.45 -9.01 -2.70
N LEU A 51 10.03 -9.99 -1.99
CA LEU A 51 11.38 -10.50 -2.29
C LEU A 51 11.47 -11.13 -3.68
N GLU A 52 10.44 -11.89 -4.08
CA GLU A 52 10.35 -12.46 -5.43
C GLU A 52 10.26 -11.37 -6.50
N LEU A 53 9.41 -10.36 -6.30
CA LEU A 53 9.28 -9.22 -7.22
C LEU A 53 10.61 -8.49 -7.41
N VAL A 54 11.32 -8.19 -6.32
CA VAL A 54 12.62 -7.52 -6.36
C VAL A 54 13.66 -8.37 -7.09
N THR A 55 13.72 -9.67 -6.82
CA THR A 55 14.67 -10.59 -7.46
C THR A 55 14.44 -10.62 -8.97
N ARG A 56 13.20 -10.86 -9.42
CA ARG A 56 12.85 -10.89 -10.85
C ARG A 56 13.19 -9.59 -11.57
N ARG A 57 12.89 -8.44 -10.95
CA ARG A 57 13.16 -7.12 -11.53
C ARG A 57 14.67 -6.84 -11.61
N SER A 58 15.42 -7.22 -10.59
CA SER A 58 16.86 -6.98 -10.52
C SER A 58 17.64 -7.86 -11.49
N GLU A 59 17.19 -9.10 -11.71
CA GLU A 59 17.78 -10.01 -12.70
C GLU A 59 17.49 -9.57 -14.14
N ALA A 60 16.30 -9.02 -14.41
CA ALA A 60 15.94 -8.49 -15.73
C ALA A 60 16.68 -7.18 -16.11
N VAL A 61 17.26 -6.49 -15.13
CA VAL A 61 18.02 -5.24 -15.31
C VAL A 61 19.53 -5.49 -15.43
N ARG A 62 19.99 -6.72 -15.12
CA ARG A 62 21.38 -7.14 -15.29
C ARG A 62 21.69 -7.51 -16.74
#